data_AF-A0A1Y3PBJ9-F1
#
_entry.id   AF-A0A1Y3PBJ9-F1
#
_cell.length_a   1.000
_cell.length_b   1.000
_cell.length_c   1.000
_cell.angle_alpha   90.00
_cell.angle_beta   90.00
_cell.angle_gamma   90.00
#
_symmetry.space_group_name_H-M   'P 1'
#
loop_
_entity.id
_entity.type
_entity.pdbx_description
1 polymer ?
#
loop_
_entity_poly.entity_id
_entity_poly.type
_entity_poly.pdbx_seq_one_letter_code
_entity_poly.pdbx_strand_id
1 'polypeptide(L)'
;MMLSPENLLNEGVYSLGLRATNDKSLVSNDSSTTLLIVDRKPAGGALLAPAMFANVSFGDYVKAKIPGYAGMEPGDLIQTVCNGTQGPTHRVLPENLTTTPVEISFTQEFLEGLFSDRVNITYHVTDRAGNRSILAQSVELTMQH
;
A
#
# COMPACT_ATOMS: atom_id res chain seq x y z
N MET A 1 6.47 18.31 25.92
CA MET A 1 6.60 18.94 24.60
C MET A 1 5.76 18.13 23.62
N MET A 2 4.85 18.76 22.89
CA MET A 2 3.98 18.10 21.91
C MET A 2 4.13 18.84 20.59
N LEU A 3 4.40 18.13 19.50
CA LEU A 3 4.40 18.71 18.17
C LEU A 3 2.95 18.93 17.75
N SER A 4 2.54 20.18 17.54
CA SER A 4 1.17 20.47 17.10
C SER A 4 0.92 19.82 15.73
N PRO A 5 -0.16 19.03 15.57
CA PRO A 5 -0.49 18.38 14.30
C PRO A 5 -0.66 19.36 13.12
N GLU A 6 -1.04 20.62 13.40
CA GLU A 6 -1.18 21.68 12.41
C GLU A 6 0.10 21.94 11.60
N ASN A 7 1.27 21.72 12.22
CA ASN A 7 2.57 21.89 11.57
C ASN A 7 2.87 20.79 10.54
N LEU A 8 2.10 19.70 10.53
CA LEU A 8 2.29 18.53 9.69
C LEU A 8 1.12 18.30 8.71
N LEU A 9 0.27 19.32 8.51
CA LEU A 9 -0.90 19.18 7.64
C LEU A 9 -0.55 19.22 6.15
N ASN A 10 0.55 19.87 5.79
CA ASN A 10 0.94 20.07 4.40
C ASN A 10 2.03 19.08 4.00
N GLU A 11 1.97 18.62 2.76
CA GLU A 11 3.04 17.82 2.16
C GLU A 11 4.34 18.63 2.12
N GLY A 12 5.46 17.99 2.42
CA GLY A 12 6.75 18.65 2.36
C GLY A 12 7.84 18.04 3.24
N VAL A 13 9.00 18.69 3.19
CA VAL A 13 10.18 18.33 4.00
C VAL A 13 10.35 19.39 5.08
N TYR A 14 10.33 18.93 6.33
CA TYR A 14 10.44 19.74 7.53
C TYR A 14 11.74 19.42 8.27
N SER A 15 12.21 20.39 9.06
CA SER A 15 13.30 20.18 10.02
C SER A 15 12.71 20.14 11.43
N LEU A 16 12.92 19.03 12.13
CA LEU A 16 12.52 18.87 13.51
C LEU A 16 13.74 19.07 14.42
N GLY A 17 13.63 20.01 15.36
CA GLY A 17 14.63 20.27 16.38
C GLY A 17 13.97 20.59 17.72
N LEU A 18 14.76 20.55 18.78
CA LEU A 18 14.33 20.89 20.14
C LEU A 18 15.02 22.18 20.56
N ARG A 19 14.29 23.06 21.25
CA ARG A 19 14.87 24.22 21.94
C ARG A 19 14.72 24.00 23.44
N ALA A 20 15.83 24.10 24.17
CA ALA A 20 15.83 24.08 25.62
C ALA A 20 16.11 25.49 26.14
N THR A 21 15.23 26.01 27.00
CA THR A 21 15.36 27.33 27.62
C THR A 21 15.57 27.16 29.12
N ASN A 22 16.60 27.81 29.66
CA ASN A 22 16.83 27.86 31.10
C ASN A 22 15.78 28.77 31.76
N ASP A 23 15.14 28.31 32.82
CA ASP A 23 14.04 29.00 33.51
C ASP A 23 14.51 30.22 34.33
N LYS A 24 15.79 30.29 34.69
CA LYS A 24 16.38 31.38 35.49
C LYS A 24 17.06 32.43 34.62
N SER A 25 17.92 32.00 33.71
CA SER A 25 18.69 32.90 32.85
C SER A 25 17.97 33.27 31.56
N LEU A 26 16.89 32.56 31.20
CA LEU A 26 16.15 32.68 29.94
C LEU A 26 17.00 32.42 28.68
N VAL A 27 18.23 31.92 28.86
CA VAL A 27 19.11 31.53 27.75
C VAL A 27 18.55 30.26 27.11
N SER A 28 18.47 30.27 25.78
CA SER A 28 18.01 29.13 24.99
C SER A 28 19.14 28.53 24.17
N ASN A 29 19.14 27.20 24.04
CA ASN A 29 20.02 26.46 23.14
C ASN A 29 19.18 25.55 22.25
N ASP A 30 19.51 25.53 20.96
CA ASP A 30 18.88 24.67 19.96
C ASP A 30 19.67 23.37 19.78
N SER A 31 18.97 22.26 19.58
CA SER A 31 19.58 20.98 19.20
C SER A 31 19.96 20.96 17.72
N SER A 32 20.72 19.94 17.31
CA SER A 32 20.75 19.54 15.90
C SER A 32 19.33 19.20 15.42
N THR A 33 19.08 19.41 14.13
CA THR A 33 17.80 19.07 13.50
C THR A 33 17.86 17.70 12.82
N THR A 34 16.70 17.05 12.70
CA THR A 34 16.49 15.88 11.83
C THR A 34 15.44 16.20 10.78
N LEU A 35 15.52 15.56 9.62
CA LEU A 35 14.51 15.69 8.58
C LEU A 35 13.24 14.92 8.95
N LEU A 36 12.09 15.53 8.66
CA LEU A 36 10.77 14.93 8.74
C LEU A 36 10.09 15.11 7.38
N ILE A 37 9.68 14.03 6.74
CA ILE A 37 8.98 14.07 5.45
C ILE A 37 7.51 13.80 5.71
N VAL A 38 6.66 14.75 5.34
CA VAL A 38 5.20 14.58 5.32
C VAL A 38 4.81 14.26 3.89
N ASP A 39 4.46 13.01 3.64
CA ASP A 39 3.94 12.53 2.36
C ASP A 39 2.46 12.20 2.52
N ARG A 40 1.62 12.86 1.72
CA ARG A 40 0.16 12.69 1.75
C ARG A 40 -0.40 12.21 0.42
N LYS A 41 0.46 11.84 -0.53
CA LYS A 41 0.06 11.52 -1.90
C LYS A 41 -0.03 10.01 -2.07
N PRO A 42 -1.24 9.45 -2.28
CA PRO A 42 -1.38 8.02 -2.51
C PRO A 42 -0.64 7.53 -3.76
N ALA A 43 -0.09 6.32 -3.67
CA ALA A 43 0.36 5.56 -4.83
C ALA A 43 -0.82 5.18 -5.76
N GLY A 44 -0.51 4.84 -7.02
CA GLY A 44 -1.47 4.40 -8.03
C GLY A 44 -2.06 5.50 -8.91
N GLY A 45 -1.91 6.77 -8.55
CA GLY A 45 -2.46 7.89 -9.32
C GLY A 45 -4.00 7.84 -9.43
N ALA A 46 -4.54 8.32 -10.55
CA ALA A 46 -5.98 8.40 -10.77
C ALA A 46 -6.63 7.06 -11.20
N LEU A 47 -5.83 6.04 -11.53
CA LEU A 47 -6.32 4.75 -12.01
C LEU A 47 -5.36 3.61 -11.65
N LEU A 48 -5.91 2.53 -11.13
CA LEU A 48 -5.20 1.26 -10.96
C LEU A 48 -5.77 0.19 -11.90
N ALA A 49 -4.89 -0.42 -12.68
CA ALA A 49 -5.23 -1.48 -13.62
C ALA A 49 -5.71 -2.76 -12.89
N PRO A 50 -6.61 -3.56 -13.49
CA PRO A 50 -7.09 -4.77 -12.85
C PRO A 50 -5.96 -5.80 -12.70
N ALA A 51 -6.11 -6.68 -11.72
CA ALA A 51 -5.24 -7.84 -11.57
C ALA A 51 -5.40 -8.78 -12.78
N MET A 52 -4.28 -9.36 -13.24
CA MET A 52 -4.25 -10.24 -14.40
C MET A 52 -4.11 -11.69 -13.97
N PHE A 53 -5.03 -12.54 -14.41
CA PHE A 53 -5.01 -13.97 -14.12
C PHE A 53 -4.57 -14.73 -15.38
N ALA A 54 -3.54 -15.58 -15.27
CA ALA A 54 -3.22 -16.52 -16.34
C ALA A 54 -4.27 -17.63 -16.36
N ASN A 55 -4.60 -18.16 -17.55
CA ASN A 55 -5.63 -19.19 -17.76
C ASN A 55 -5.66 -20.19 -16.59
N VAL A 56 -6.72 -20.09 -15.79
CA VAL A 56 -6.93 -20.79 -14.52
C VAL A 56 -7.03 -22.29 -14.78
N SER A 57 -5.88 -22.97 -14.74
CA SER A 57 -5.86 -24.35 -14.27
C SER A 57 -5.96 -24.23 -12.76
N PHE A 58 -7.13 -24.53 -12.19
CA PHE A 58 -7.33 -24.62 -10.75
C PHE A 58 -6.51 -25.81 -10.22
N GLY A 59 -5.19 -25.62 -10.08
CA GLY A 59 -4.40 -26.39 -9.12
C GLY A 59 -4.61 -25.79 -7.73
N ASP A 60 -3.74 -26.13 -6.77
CA ASP A 60 -3.86 -25.68 -5.38
C ASP A 60 -3.91 -24.14 -5.20
N TYR A 61 -3.48 -23.37 -6.22
CA TYR A 61 -3.44 -21.91 -6.18
C TYR A 61 -3.87 -21.27 -7.50
N VAL A 62 -4.61 -20.15 -7.39
CA VAL A 62 -4.84 -19.20 -8.48
C VAL A 62 -3.88 -18.03 -8.31
N LYS A 63 -3.09 -17.73 -9.35
CA LYS A 63 -2.11 -16.63 -9.31
C LYS A 63 -2.61 -15.40 -10.07
N ALA A 64 -2.56 -14.26 -9.41
CA ALA A 64 -2.77 -12.95 -10.02
C ALA A 64 -1.45 -12.22 -10.19
N LYS A 65 -1.26 -11.58 -11.34
CA LYS A 65 -0.21 -10.61 -11.59
C LYS A 65 -0.75 -9.21 -11.40
N ILE A 66 -0.06 -8.40 -10.63
CA ILE A 66 -0.40 -6.98 -10.47
C ILE A 66 0.46 -6.17 -11.45
N PRO A 67 -0.15 -5.42 -12.39
CA PRO A 67 0.59 -4.52 -13.26
C PRO A 67 1.32 -3.44 -12.45
N GLY A 68 2.41 -2.91 -13.00
CA GLY A 68 3.05 -1.72 -12.43
C GLY A 68 2.08 -0.55 -12.40
N TYR A 69 2.20 0.29 -11.37
CA TYR A 69 1.34 1.45 -11.17
C TYR A 69 2.14 2.72 -10.89
N ALA A 70 1.50 3.88 -11.02
CA ALA A 70 2.16 5.17 -10.84
C ALA A 70 2.64 5.34 -9.38
N GLY A 71 3.91 5.67 -9.18
CA GLY A 71 4.49 5.81 -7.84
C GLY A 71 4.73 4.48 -7.13
N MET A 72 4.79 3.36 -7.85
CA MET A 72 5.15 2.07 -7.29
C MET A 72 6.57 2.08 -6.71
N GLU A 73 6.68 1.79 -5.42
CA GLU A 73 7.96 1.73 -4.72
C GLU A 73 8.10 0.46 -3.86
N PRO A 74 9.33 -0.03 -3.63
CA PRO A 74 9.57 -1.09 -2.68
C PRO A 74 9.07 -0.69 -1.29
N GLY A 75 8.31 -1.56 -0.66
CA GLY A 75 7.68 -1.32 0.64
C GLY A 75 6.22 -0.87 0.59
N ASP A 76 5.66 -0.62 -0.59
CA ASP A 76 4.22 -0.50 -0.75
C ASP A 76 3.52 -1.82 -0.36
N LEU A 77 2.33 -1.72 0.22
CA LEU A 77 1.48 -2.86 0.56
C LEU A 77 0.29 -2.93 -0.40
N ILE A 78 0.22 -4.01 -1.16
CA ILE A 78 -0.93 -4.34 -2.01
C ILE A 78 -1.86 -5.23 -1.20
N GLN A 79 -3.10 -4.78 -1.01
CA GLN A 79 -4.16 -5.52 -0.33
C GLN A 79 -5.26 -5.86 -1.33
N THR A 80 -5.45 -7.16 -1.58
CA THR A 80 -6.55 -7.64 -2.43
C THR A 80 -7.86 -7.64 -1.66
N VAL A 81 -8.97 -7.49 -2.39
CA VAL A 81 -10.32 -7.55 -1.86
C VAL A 81 -11.13 -8.45 -2.78
N CYS A 82 -11.71 -9.50 -2.22
CA CYS A 82 -12.45 -10.54 -2.92
C CYS A 82 -13.88 -10.58 -2.39
N ASN A 83 -14.87 -10.23 -3.23
CA ASN A 83 -16.28 -10.10 -2.81
C ASN A 83 -16.47 -9.22 -1.56
N GLY A 84 -15.63 -8.19 -1.40
CA GLY A 84 -15.65 -7.30 -0.22
C GLY A 84 -14.86 -7.82 0.99
N THR A 85 -14.41 -9.07 0.99
CA THR A 85 -13.56 -9.66 2.03
C THR A 85 -12.08 -9.39 1.75
N GLN A 86 -11.28 -9.12 2.77
CA GLN A 86 -9.83 -8.95 2.59
C GLN A 86 -9.21 -10.27 2.14
N GLY A 87 -8.49 -10.22 1.02
CA GLY A 87 -7.74 -11.35 0.51
C GLY A 87 -6.26 -11.30 0.90
N PRO A 88 -5.43 -12.10 0.24
CA PRO A 88 -3.98 -12.08 0.40
C PRO A 88 -3.38 -10.70 0.12
N THR A 89 -2.28 -10.41 0.81
CA THR A 89 -1.49 -9.19 0.64
C THR A 89 -0.14 -9.48 0.02
N HIS A 90 0.44 -8.47 -0.63
CA HIS A 90 1.83 -8.52 -1.10
C HIS A 90 2.55 -7.22 -0.77
N ARG A 91 3.77 -7.32 -0.23
CA ARG A 91 4.64 -6.16 -0.04
C ARG A 91 5.58 -6.06 -1.24
N VAL A 92 5.56 -4.92 -1.92
CA VAL A 92 6.40 -4.70 -3.11
C VAL A 92 7.88 -4.79 -2.72
N LEU A 93 8.62 -5.60 -3.46
CA LEU A 93 10.05 -5.83 -3.26
C LEU A 93 10.86 -5.10 -4.35
N PRO A 94 12.14 -4.79 -4.14
CA PRO A 94 13.00 -4.18 -5.16
C PRO A 94 13.03 -4.96 -6.48
N GLU A 95 13.08 -6.29 -6.42
CA GLU A 95 13.02 -7.18 -7.58
C GLU A 95 11.70 -7.07 -8.36
N ASN A 96 10.62 -6.62 -7.72
CA ASN A 96 9.32 -6.46 -8.40
C ASN A 96 9.31 -5.29 -9.40
N LEU A 97 10.26 -4.37 -9.27
CA LEU A 97 10.41 -3.23 -10.19
C LEU A 97 11.33 -3.57 -11.37
N THR A 98 12.00 -4.73 -11.37
CA THR A 98 13.09 -5.02 -12.30
C THR A 98 13.00 -6.39 -12.94
N THR A 99 13.05 -7.45 -12.14
CA THR A 99 13.33 -8.81 -12.61
C THR A 99 12.17 -9.78 -12.42
N THR A 100 11.23 -9.47 -11.52
CA THR A 100 10.10 -10.35 -11.20
C THR A 100 8.80 -9.55 -11.24
N PRO A 101 7.68 -10.13 -11.70
CA PRO A 101 6.38 -9.49 -11.54
C PRO A 101 5.90 -9.58 -10.09
N VAL A 102 5.02 -8.67 -9.67
CA VAL A 102 4.22 -8.87 -8.45
C VAL A 102 3.21 -9.98 -8.71
N GLU A 103 3.36 -11.09 -7.99
CA GLU A 103 2.43 -12.22 -8.01
C GLU A 103 1.77 -12.44 -6.66
N ILE A 104 0.44 -12.49 -6.65
CA ILE A 104 -0.37 -12.79 -5.47
C ILE A 104 -1.03 -14.14 -5.68
N SER A 105 -0.84 -15.05 -4.73
CA SER A 105 -1.42 -16.39 -4.77
C SER A 105 -2.66 -16.46 -3.89
N PHE A 106 -3.76 -16.93 -4.47
CA PHE A 106 -5.02 -17.22 -3.78
C PHE A 106 -5.12 -18.73 -3.63
N THR A 107 -5.27 -19.21 -2.40
CA THR A 107 -5.48 -20.64 -2.16
C THR A 107 -6.89 -21.04 -2.57
N GLN A 108 -7.06 -22.30 -2.96
CA GLN A 108 -8.40 -22.84 -3.23
C GLN A 108 -9.31 -22.71 -2.01
N GLU A 109 -8.81 -22.99 -0.80
CA GLU A 109 -9.60 -22.90 0.43
C GLU A 109 -10.10 -21.47 0.70
N PHE A 110 -9.28 -20.46 0.38
CA PHE A 110 -9.70 -19.06 0.51
C PHE A 110 -10.83 -18.74 -0.48
N LEU A 111 -10.68 -19.16 -1.74
CA LEU A 111 -11.67 -18.87 -2.79
C LEU A 111 -13.00 -19.61 -2.52
N GLU A 112 -12.95 -20.87 -2.14
CA GLU A 112 -14.13 -21.66 -1.75
C GLU A 112 -14.81 -21.09 -0.49
N GLY A 113 -14.01 -20.58 0.46
CA GLY A 113 -14.49 -19.90 1.66
C GLY A 113 -15.26 -18.59 1.41
N LEU A 114 -15.27 -18.08 0.17
CA LEU A 114 -16.11 -16.95 -0.23
C LEU A 114 -17.57 -17.37 -0.54
N PHE A 115 -17.86 -18.68 -0.54
CA PHE A 115 -19.20 -19.26 -0.76
C PHE A 115 -19.91 -18.70 -2.01
N SER A 116 -19.15 -18.51 -3.09
CA SER A 116 -19.66 -17.95 -4.34
C SER A 116 -18.91 -18.52 -5.55
N ASP A 117 -19.67 -18.89 -6.58
CA ASP A 117 -19.11 -19.37 -7.86
C ASP A 117 -18.47 -18.23 -8.67
N ARG A 118 -18.80 -16.97 -8.32
CA ARG A 118 -18.23 -15.77 -8.91
C ARG A 118 -17.50 -14.97 -7.85
N VAL A 119 -16.23 -14.71 -8.11
CA VAL A 119 -15.36 -13.94 -7.22
C VAL A 119 -14.94 -12.66 -7.94
N ASN A 120 -15.46 -11.53 -7.48
CA ASN A 120 -15.00 -10.22 -7.90
C ASN A 120 -13.73 -9.87 -7.10
N ILE A 121 -12.62 -9.67 -7.82
CA ILE A 121 -11.32 -9.34 -7.24
C ILE A 121 -10.93 -7.93 -7.65
N THR A 122 -10.59 -7.12 -6.66
CA THR A 122 -9.92 -5.82 -6.81
C THR A 122 -8.76 -5.74 -5.80
N TYR A 123 -8.03 -4.63 -5.80
CA TYR A 123 -7.01 -4.36 -4.80
C TYR A 123 -6.86 -2.85 -4.58
N HIS A 124 -6.17 -2.49 -3.50
CA HIS A 124 -5.63 -1.16 -3.31
C HIS A 124 -4.18 -1.25 -2.85
N VAL A 125 -3.47 -0.14 -2.93
CA VAL A 125 -2.09 0.02 -2.52
C VAL A 125 -2.05 0.99 -1.34
N THR A 126 -1.26 0.67 -0.32
CA THR A 126 -0.88 1.60 0.74
C THR A 126 0.61 1.84 0.64
N ASP A 127 1.01 3.10 0.47
CA ASP A 127 2.42 3.47 0.36
C ASP A 127 3.16 3.38 1.71
N ARG A 128 4.45 3.72 1.69
CA ARG A 128 5.33 3.71 2.89
C ARG A 128 4.92 4.74 3.95
N ALA A 129 4.23 5.81 3.56
CA ALA A 129 3.71 6.84 4.45
C ALA A 129 2.31 6.52 4.99
N GLY A 130 1.68 5.44 4.50
CA GLY A 130 0.35 4.99 4.90
C GLY A 130 -0.78 5.56 4.03
N ASN A 131 -0.49 6.26 2.94
CA ASN A 131 -1.53 6.78 2.07
C ASN A 131 -2.11 5.64 1.22
N ARG A 132 -3.43 5.47 1.31
CA ARG A 132 -4.17 4.45 0.57
C ARG A 132 -4.63 4.98 -0.78
N SER A 133 -4.38 4.21 -1.84
CA SER A 133 -4.87 4.46 -3.18
C SER A 133 -6.39 4.28 -3.30
N ILE A 134 -6.93 4.67 -4.45
CA ILE A 134 -8.25 4.20 -4.89
C ILE A 134 -8.25 2.67 -5.07
N LEU A 135 -9.43 2.07 -5.22
CA LEU A 135 -9.54 0.67 -5.64
C LEU A 135 -9.17 0.55 -7.13
N ALA A 136 -8.50 -0.54 -7.46
CA ALA A 136 -8.28 -0.96 -8.83
C ALA A 136 -9.58 -1.34 -9.53
N GLN A 137 -9.53 -1.35 -10.86
CA GLN A 137 -10.60 -1.97 -11.63
C GLN A 137 -10.75 -3.43 -11.21
N SER A 138 -12.00 -3.85 -11.01
CA SER A 138 -12.29 -5.23 -10.62
C SER A 138 -12.20 -6.17 -11.82
N VAL A 139 -11.85 -7.42 -11.55
CA VAL A 139 -11.97 -8.55 -12.48
C VAL A 139 -12.79 -9.65 -11.82
N GLU A 140 -13.64 -10.31 -12.59
CA GLU A 140 -14.43 -11.44 -12.10
C GLU A 140 -13.74 -12.75 -12.48
N LEU A 141 -13.60 -13.63 -11.49
CA LEU A 141 -13.25 -15.03 -11.69
C LEU A 141 -14.50 -15.87 -11.52
N THR A 142 -14.69 -16.82 -12.42
CA THR A 142 -15.71 -17.88 -12.27
C THR A 142 -15.01 -19.16 -11.87
N MET A 143 -15.41 -19.72 -10.73
CA MET A 143 -14.94 -21.03 -10.26
C MET A 143 -15.58 -22.10 -11.16
N GLN A 144 -14.77 -22.92 -11.83
CA GLN A 144 -15.28 -24.08 -12.57
C GLN A 144 -15.27 -25.28 -11.62
N HIS A 145 -16.43 -25.90 -11.43
CA HIS A 145 -16.58 -27.20 -10.80
C HIS A 145 -16.46 -28.33 -11.81
#